data_AF-A0A1V6BL10-F1
#
_entry.id   AF-A0A1V6BL10-F1
#
_cell.length_a   1.000
_cell.length_b   1.000
_cell.length_c   1.000
_cell.angle_alpha   90.00
_cell.angle_beta   90.00
_cell.angle_gamma   90.00
#
_symmetry.space_group_name_H-M   'P 1'
#
loop_
_entity.id
_entity.type
_entity.pdbx_description
1 polymer ?
#
loop_
_entity_poly.entity_id
_entity_poly.type
_entity_poly.pdbx_seq_one_letter_code
_entity_poly.pdbx_strand_id
1 'polypeptide(L)'
;MKDSTKIFLIRSWTIGMAVVVVHYLMGLQHLFIGIFLGIVNTFFIDYYIETIRLGNRGEMPKGKKLLLNLALNLLISITLCFLIRLIDYGLLKAKIVEIGIEPFRFILFYQILYYGIKAIISRIVKNHKEKVIPNE
;
A
#
# COMPACT_ATOMS: atom_id res chain seq x y z
N MET A 1 18.67 -12.41 6.22
CA MET A 1 17.69 -11.88 5.23
C MET A 1 17.95 -10.40 5.01
N LYS A 2 18.00 -9.92 3.75
CA LYS A 2 18.18 -8.49 3.45
C LYS A 2 16.99 -7.68 3.97
N ASP A 3 17.21 -6.44 4.42
CA ASP A 3 16.14 -5.62 5.00
C ASP A 3 15.04 -5.29 3.99
N SER A 4 15.38 -5.17 2.71
CA SER A 4 14.40 -5.05 1.63
C SER A 4 13.41 -6.21 1.59
N THR A 5 13.87 -7.44 1.82
CA THR A 5 13.03 -8.63 1.87
C THR A 5 12.15 -8.65 3.12
N LYS A 6 12.68 -8.25 4.30
CA LYS A 6 11.87 -8.11 5.53
C LYS A 6 10.72 -7.12 5.32
N ILE A 7 11.04 -5.93 4.81
CA ILE A 7 10.07 -4.87 4.55
C ILE A 7 9.00 -5.32 3.56
N PHE A 8 9.40 -6.01 2.49
CA PHE A 8 8.46 -6.58 1.51
C PHE A 8 7.51 -7.58 2.18
N LEU A 9 8.02 -8.54 2.95
CA LEU A 9 7.21 -9.56 3.59
C LEU A 9 6.19 -8.96 4.56
N ILE A 10 6.62 -8.01 5.39
CA ILE A 10 5.75 -7.34 6.36
C ILE A 10 4.64 -6.57 5.66
N ARG A 11 4.98 -5.75 4.66
CA ARG A 11 3.97 -4.99 3.90
C ARG A 11 2.97 -5.91 3.20
N SER A 12 3.46 -6.96 2.53
CA SER A 12 2.61 -7.92 1.83
C SER A 12 1.70 -8.69 2.80
N TRP A 13 2.23 -9.09 3.96
CA TRP A 13 1.45 -9.75 5.01
C TRP A 13 0.37 -8.84 5.59
N THR A 14 0.71 -7.58 5.90
CA THR A 14 -0.27 -6.61 6.42
C THR A 14 -1.39 -6.34 5.42
N ILE A 15 -1.07 -6.21 4.12
CA ILE A 15 -2.07 -6.09 3.07
C ILE A 15 -2.99 -7.30 3.07
N GLY A 16 -2.43 -8.52 3.09
CA GLY A 16 -3.21 -9.75 3.13
C GLY A 16 -4.16 -9.82 4.33
N MET A 17 -3.63 -9.56 5.53
CA MET A 17 -4.41 -9.61 6.77
C MET A 17 -5.51 -8.56 6.82
N ALA A 18 -5.23 -7.31 6.43
CA ALA A 18 -6.21 -6.24 6.42
C ALA A 18 -7.39 -6.56 5.49
N VAL A 19 -7.11 -7.11 4.30
CA VAL A 19 -8.14 -7.50 3.35
C VAL A 19 -8.97 -8.65 3.92
N VAL A 20 -8.35 -9.72 4.42
CA VAL A 20 -9.06 -10.87 4.99
C VAL A 20 -9.96 -10.44 6.15
N VAL A 21 -9.41 -9.72 7.13
CA VAL A 21 -10.18 -9.31 8.33
C VAL A 21 -11.36 -8.42 7.95
N VAL A 22 -11.15 -7.39 7.13
CA VAL A 22 -12.22 -6.41 6.84
C VAL A 22 -13.23 -6.95 5.82
N HIS A 23 -12.80 -7.80 4.89
CA HIS A 23 -13.71 -8.39 3.88
C HIS A 23 -14.79 -9.26 4.53
N TYR A 24 -14.48 -9.98 5.62
CA TYR A 24 -15.48 -10.81 6.29
C TYR A 24 -16.43 -10.04 7.24
N LEU A 25 -16.18 -8.75 7.50
CA LEU A 25 -16.88 -8.02 8.56
C LEU A 25 -17.96 -7.04 8.10
N MET A 26 -18.01 -6.60 6.83
CA MET A 26 -18.87 -5.45 6.44
C MET A 26 -19.43 -5.50 5.01
N GLY A 27 -20.37 -4.60 4.67
CA GLY A 27 -20.90 -4.39 3.30
C GLY A 27 -20.21 -3.27 2.50
N LEU A 28 -19.53 -2.33 3.15
CA LEU A 28 -18.71 -1.25 2.55
C LEU A 28 -17.21 -1.60 2.56
N GLN A 29 -16.89 -2.87 2.33
CA GLN A 29 -15.60 -3.50 2.61
C GLN A 29 -14.40 -2.72 2.07
N HIS A 30 -14.47 -2.23 0.84
CA HIS A 30 -13.34 -1.61 0.15
C HIS A 30 -12.89 -0.27 0.74
N LEU A 31 -13.83 0.58 1.15
CA LEU A 31 -13.49 1.84 1.81
C LEU A 31 -12.87 1.58 3.19
N PHE A 32 -13.44 0.64 3.94
CA PHE A 32 -12.93 0.26 5.26
C PHE A 32 -11.56 -0.44 5.18
N ILE A 33 -11.31 -1.27 4.15
CA ILE A 33 -9.98 -1.84 3.89
C ILE A 33 -8.97 -0.69 3.70
N GLY A 34 -9.32 0.31 2.90
CA GLY A 34 -8.48 1.48 2.66
C GLY A 34 -8.19 2.27 3.94
N ILE A 35 -9.22 2.53 4.76
CA ILE A 35 -9.07 3.24 6.04
C ILE A 35 -8.19 2.44 7.00
N PHE A 36 -8.48 1.16 7.18
CA PHE A 36 -7.74 0.29 8.09
C PHE A 36 -6.27 0.17 7.67
N LEU A 37 -5.99 -0.02 6.38
CA LEU A 37 -4.63 -0.03 5.85
C LEU A 37 -3.91 1.31 6.05
N GLY A 38 -4.61 2.44 5.87
CA GLY A 38 -4.00 3.76 6.10
C GLY A 38 -3.58 3.96 7.56
N ILE A 39 -4.43 3.56 8.51
CA ILE A 39 -4.12 3.62 9.95
C ILE A 39 -2.99 2.64 10.29
N VAL A 40 -3.12 1.37 9.93
CA VAL A 40 -2.13 0.34 10.27
C VAL A 40 -0.76 0.67 9.66
N ASN A 41 -0.73 1.15 8.42
CA ASN A 41 0.53 1.55 7.79
C ASN A 41 1.20 2.69 8.55
N THR A 42 0.44 3.71 8.95
CA THR A 42 1.00 4.90 9.61
C THR A 42 1.52 4.61 11.01
N PHE A 43 0.74 3.89 11.82
CA PHE A 43 1.02 3.73 13.25
C PHE A 43 1.90 2.53 13.56
N PHE A 44 1.86 1.48 12.73
CA PHE A 44 2.58 0.23 13.00
C PHE A 44 3.65 -0.04 11.96
N ILE A 45 3.29 -0.09 10.68
CA ILE A 45 4.22 -0.57 9.64
C ILE A 45 5.33 0.43 9.36
N ASP A 46 5.01 1.70 9.21
CA ASP A 46 6.02 2.72 8.93
C ASP A 46 6.98 2.88 10.11
N TYR A 47 6.47 2.83 11.36
CA TYR A 47 7.32 2.81 12.55
C TYR A 47 8.22 1.57 12.59
N TYR A 48 7.66 0.38 12.36
CA TYR A 48 8.42 -0.87 12.36
C TYR A 48 9.50 -0.90 11.27
N ILE A 49 9.20 -0.38 10.08
CA ILE A 49 10.17 -0.25 8.98
C ILE A 49 11.30 0.72 9.36
N GLU A 50 10.97 1.81 10.04
CA GLU A 50 11.98 2.77 10.50
C GLU A 50 12.91 2.12 11.53
N THR A 51 12.38 1.32 12.45
CA THR A 51 13.19 0.51 13.37
C THR A 51 14.08 -0.50 12.64
N ILE A 52 13.60 -1.16 11.57
CA ILE A 52 14.46 -2.03 10.75
C ILE A 52 15.62 -1.25 10.13
N ARG A 53 15.36 -0.04 9.63
CA ARG A 53 16.35 0.75 8.87
C ARG A 53 17.37 1.46 9.75
N LEU A 54 16.92 2.00 10.88
CA LEU A 54 17.72 2.89 11.73
C LEU A 54 18.07 2.26 13.09
N GLY A 55 17.58 1.05 13.38
CA GLY A 55 17.76 0.40 14.68
C GLY A 55 17.18 1.23 15.81
N ASN A 56 17.96 1.41 16.88
CA ASN A 56 17.56 2.17 18.07
C ASN A 56 17.36 3.68 17.84
N ARG A 57 17.66 4.20 16.64
CA ARG A 57 17.41 5.60 16.26
C ARG A 57 16.05 5.81 15.60
N GLY A 58 15.27 4.75 15.40
CA GLY A 58 13.93 4.85 14.82
C GLY A 58 12.94 5.48 15.79
N GLU A 59 12.49 6.70 15.48
CA GLU A 59 11.47 7.39 16.27
C GLU A 59 10.17 7.57 15.50
N MET A 60 9.05 7.40 16.20
CA MET A 60 7.74 7.65 15.61
C MET A 60 7.57 9.16 15.36
N PRO A 61 7.17 9.59 14.14
CA PRO A 61 6.90 10.99 13.87
C PRO A 61 5.78 11.51 14.77
N LYS A 62 5.91 12.76 15.22
CA LYS A 62 4.95 13.41 16.13
C LYS A 62 4.27 14.62 15.49
N GLY A 63 3.12 15.02 16.04
CA GLY A 63 2.40 16.24 15.67
C GLY A 63 1.98 16.30 14.20
N LYS A 64 2.24 17.43 13.53
CA LYS A 64 1.81 17.68 12.14
C LYS A 64 2.35 16.64 11.14
N LYS A 65 3.58 16.14 11.34
CA LYS A 65 4.18 15.15 10.45
C LYS A 65 3.45 13.81 10.50
N LEU A 66 3.00 13.40 11.69
CA LEU A 66 2.20 12.18 11.86
C LEU A 66 0.84 12.32 11.17
N LEU A 67 0.18 13.47 11.33
CA LEU A 67 -1.11 13.75 10.68
C LEU A 67 -0.99 13.76 9.16
N LEU A 68 0.08 14.35 8.62
CA LEU A 68 0.34 14.35 7.18
C LEU A 68 0.59 12.93 6.66
N ASN A 69 1.40 12.14 7.36
CA ASN A 69 1.64 10.74 7.01
C ASN A 69 0.35 9.92 7.05
N LEU A 70 -0.49 10.13 8.07
CA LEU A 70 -1.80 9.49 8.18
C LEU A 70 -2.69 9.84 7.00
N ALA A 71 -2.83 11.13 6.69
CA ALA A 71 -3.64 11.59 5.57
C ALA A 71 -3.15 11.02 4.23
N LEU A 72 -1.84 11.00 4.00
CA LEU A 72 -1.25 10.42 2.80
C LEU A 72 -1.47 8.91 2.71
N ASN A 73 -1.24 8.16 3.79
CA ASN A 73 -1.45 6.71 3.83
C ASN A 73 -2.93 6.35 3.64
N LEU A 74 -3.85 7.11 4.23
CA LEU A 74 -5.29 6.98 4.01
C LEU A 74 -5.65 7.23 2.55
N LEU A 75 -5.19 8.36 1.99
CA LEU A 75 -5.46 8.72 0.59
C LEU A 75 -4.97 7.63 -0.36
N ILE A 76 -3.70 7.21 -0.24
CA ILE A 76 -3.11 6.16 -1.09
C ILE A 76 -3.91 4.86 -0.96
N SER A 77 -4.22 4.44 0.27
CA SER A 77 -4.89 3.16 0.51
C SER A 77 -6.31 3.15 -0.03
N ILE A 78 -7.06 4.24 0.18
CA ILE A 78 -8.43 4.39 -0.32
C ILE A 78 -8.44 4.47 -1.85
N THR A 79 -7.54 5.26 -2.45
CA THR A 79 -7.41 5.36 -3.90
C THR A 79 -7.10 4.01 -4.53
N LEU A 80 -6.16 3.24 -3.95
CA LEU A 80 -5.88 1.87 -4.42
C LEU A 80 -7.11 0.98 -4.33
N CYS A 81 -7.85 1.02 -3.22
CA CYS A 81 -9.06 0.22 -3.06
C CYS A 81 -10.14 0.57 -4.11
N PHE A 82 -10.33 1.85 -4.41
CA PHE A 82 -11.26 2.29 -5.44
C PHE A 82 -10.79 1.92 -6.86
N LEU A 83 -9.49 2.02 -7.16
CA LEU A 83 -8.93 1.56 -8.43
C LEU A 83 -9.17 0.07 -8.63
N ILE A 84 -8.95 -0.76 -7.61
CA ILE A 84 -9.21 -2.20 -7.68
C ILE A 84 -10.70 -2.46 -7.90
N ARG A 85 -11.58 -1.71 -7.22
CA ARG A 85 -13.03 -1.84 -7.42
C ARG A 85 -13.45 -1.49 -8.84
N LEU A 86 -12.85 -0.45 -9.42
CA LEU A 86 -13.09 -0.05 -10.81
C LEU A 86 -12.63 -1.13 -11.79
N ILE A 87 -11.44 -1.71 -11.56
CA ILE A 87 -10.91 -2.81 -12.37
C ILE A 87 -11.85 -4.01 -12.30
N ASP A 88 -12.25 -4.44 -11.10
CA ASP A 88 -13.13 -5.59 -10.91
C ASP A 88 -14.49 -5.38 -11.59
N TYR A 89 -15.07 -4.18 -11.47
CA TYR A 89 -16.29 -3.82 -12.19
C TYR A 89 -16.11 -3.91 -13.72
N GLY A 90 -14.97 -3.47 -14.25
CA GLY A 90 -14.63 -3.61 -15.66
C GLY A 90 -14.53 -5.08 -16.11
N LEU A 91 -13.90 -5.93 -15.31
CA LEU A 91 -13.78 -7.37 -15.58
C LEU A 91 -15.13 -8.08 -15.56
N LEU A 92 -16.00 -7.75 -14.61
CA LEU A 92 -17.38 -8.27 -14.54
C LEU A 92 -18.19 -7.86 -15.77
N LYS A 93 -18.13 -6.57 -16.14
CA LYS A 93 -18.82 -6.04 -17.32
C LYS A 93 -18.33 -6.71 -18.61
N ALA A 94 -17.05 -7.02 -18.70
CA ALA A 94 -16.44 -7.74 -19.82
C ALA A 94 -16.68 -9.26 -19.78
N LYS A 95 -17.35 -9.80 -18.75
CA LYS A 95 -17.56 -11.24 -18.51
C LYS A 95 -16.25 -12.05 -18.46
N ILE A 96 -15.15 -11.42 -18.05
CA ILE A 96 -13.85 -12.09 -17.84
C ILE A 96 -13.87 -12.87 -16.53
N VAL A 97 -14.61 -12.36 -15.54
CA VAL A 97 -14.84 -13.00 -14.25
C VAL A 97 -16.35 -13.08 -13.99
N GLU A 98 -16.78 -14.17 -13.37
CA GLU A 98 -18.20 -14.44 -13.12
C GLU A 98 -18.67 -13.95 -11.74
N ILE A 99 -17.75 -13.88 -10.77
CA ILE A 99 -18.04 -13.52 -9.38
C ILE A 99 -17.34 -12.21 -9.04
N GLY A 100 -18.05 -11.31 -8.35
CA GLY A 100 -17.47 -10.05 -7.85
C GLY A 100 -16.39 -10.29 -6.79
N ILE A 101 -15.55 -9.27 -6.59
CA ILE A 101 -14.36 -9.23 -5.71
C ILE A 101 -14.23 -10.40 -4.72
N GLU A 102 -13.31 -11.30 -5.03
CA GLU A 102 -12.81 -12.31 -4.09
C GLU A 102 -11.63 -11.76 -3.29
N PRO A 103 -11.48 -12.12 -1.99
CA PRO A 103 -10.39 -11.65 -1.14
C PRO A 103 -9.00 -11.83 -1.76
N PHE A 104 -8.74 -13.01 -2.33
CA PHE A 104 -7.46 -13.33 -2.95
C PHE A 104 -7.17 -12.47 -4.16
N ARG A 105 -8.14 -12.29 -5.05
CA ARG A 105 -8.00 -11.42 -6.24
C ARG A 105 -7.76 -9.97 -5.83
N PHE A 106 -8.46 -9.50 -4.79
CA PHE A 106 -8.25 -8.16 -4.24
C PHE A 106 -6.83 -7.99 -3.68
N ILE A 107 -6.34 -8.96 -2.89
CA ILE A 107 -4.98 -8.95 -2.34
C ILE A 107 -3.94 -8.89 -3.47
N LEU A 108 -4.12 -9.72 -4.50
CA LEU A 108 -3.21 -9.75 -5.65
C LEU A 108 -3.20 -8.41 -6.40
N PHE A 109 -4.37 -7.87 -6.74
CA PHE A 109 -4.45 -6.56 -7.40
C PHE A 109 -3.86 -5.44 -6.54
N TYR A 110 -4.12 -5.44 -5.23
CA TYR A 110 -3.54 -4.45 -4.33
C TYR A 110 -2.01 -4.54 -4.33
N GLN A 111 -1.43 -5.73 -4.18
CA GLN A 111 0.02 -5.90 -4.18
C GLN A 111 0.64 -5.49 -5.53
N ILE A 112 0.04 -5.91 -6.66
CA ILE A 112 0.50 -5.55 -8.00
C ILE A 112 0.49 -4.04 -8.19
N LEU A 113 -0.61 -3.37 -7.86
CA LEU A 113 -0.72 -1.91 -8.02
C LEU A 113 0.23 -1.19 -7.07
N TYR A 114 0.28 -1.59 -5.80
CA TYR A 114 1.12 -0.96 -4.79
C TYR A 114 2.61 -1.04 -5.15
N TYR A 115 3.10 -2.23 -5.47
CA TYR A 115 4.51 -2.43 -5.84
C TYR A 115 4.82 -1.92 -7.25
N GLY A 116 3.88 -2.04 -8.19
CA GLY A 116 4.01 -1.53 -9.55
C GLY A 116 4.14 -0.01 -9.59
N ILE A 117 3.23 0.72 -8.90
CA ILE A 117 3.30 2.18 -8.78
C ILE A 117 4.60 2.59 -8.09
N LYS A 118 5.00 1.90 -7.02
CA LYS A 118 6.27 2.17 -6.32
C LYS A 118 7.49 2.01 -7.25
N ALA A 119 7.50 0.96 -8.09
CA ALA A 119 8.56 0.73 -9.05
C ALA A 119 8.61 1.85 -10.11
N ILE A 120 7.46 2.26 -10.65
CA ILE A 120 7.34 3.36 -11.61
C ILE A 120 7.87 4.67 -11.00
N ILE A 121 7.41 5.03 -9.80
CA ILE A 121 7.87 6.23 -9.10
C ILE A 121 9.38 6.18 -8.87
N SER A 122 9.91 5.04 -8.43
CA SER A 122 11.36 4.90 -8.19
C SER A 122 12.19 5.12 -9.45
N ARG A 123 11.70 4.66 -10.61
CA ARG A 123 12.35 4.85 -11.90
C ARG A 123 12.29 6.30 -12.36
N ILE A 124 11.14 6.97 -12.19
CA ILE A 124 10.97 8.39 -12.52
C ILE A 124 11.93 9.24 -11.68
N VAL A 125 11.99 9.00 -10.37
CA VAL A 125 12.87 9.74 -9.46
C VAL A 125 14.35 9.51 -9.81
N LYS A 126 14.75 8.27 -10.12
CA LYS A 126 16.12 7.96 -10.55
C LYS A 126 16.50 8.73 -11.82
N ASN A 127 15.66 8.65 -12.85
CA ASN A 127 15.89 9.33 -14.12
C ASN A 127 15.93 10.86 -13.95
N HIS A 128 15.17 11.42 -13.01
CA HIS A 128 15.20 12.85 -12.75
C HIS A 128 16.51 13.27 -12.07
N LYS A 129 17.01 12.49 -11.10
CA LYS A 129 18.30 12.76 -10.44
C LYS A 129 19.48 12.71 -11.42
N GLU A 130 19.50 11.74 -12.33
CA GLU A 130 20.54 11.61 -13.37
C GLU A 130 20.49 12.76 -14.40
N LYS A 131 19.34 13.39 -14.60
CA LYS A 131 19.22 14.59 -15.47
C LYS A 131 19.63 15.89 -14.80
N VAL A 132 19.52 15.98 -13.47
CA VAL A 132 19.85 17.19 -12.69
C VAL A 132 21.34 17.25 -12.33
N ILE A 133 22.01 16.09 -12.25
CA ILE A 133 23.45 15.97 -12.08
C ILE A 133 24.00 15.36 -13.38
N PRO A 134 24.21 16.15 -14.44
CA PRO A 134 24.86 15.62 -15.63
C PRO A 134 26.27 15.19 -15.24
N ASN A 135 26.62 13.95 -15.57
CA ASN A 135 27.91 13.31 -15.29
C ASN A 135 29.08 14.29 -15.44
N GLU A 136 29.73 14.62 -14.32
CA GLU A 136 31.12 15.08 -14.28
C GLU A 136 32.06 13.89 -14.50
#